data_AF-A0A2G8JRP2-F1
#
_entry.id   AF-A0A2G8JRP2-F1
#
_cell.length_a   1.000
_cell.length_b   1.000
_cell.length_c   1.000
_cell.angle_alpha   90.00
_cell.angle_beta   90.00
_cell.angle_gamma   90.00
#
_symmetry.space_group_name_H-M   'P 1'
#
loop_
_entity.id
_entity.type
_entity.pdbx_description
1 polymer ?
#
loop_
_entity_poly.entity_id
_entity_poly.type
_entity_poly.pdbx_seq_one_letter_code
_entity_poly.pdbx_strand_id
1 'polypeptide(L)'
;MKSGNADIYRNEIPGGQYTNLQFQSFSLGLGSQFEEVKKAYVEANQLLGDIIKVTPSSKVVGDLAQFMVQNKLNAQQVEERADELSFPKSVVEFFQGFIGQPYGGFPEPLRSKVVKQLPAIDGRPGETLPPLDFDALSTELTEKHGTFISDVDVMSSALYPKVFDDFANFRKEYGLWIAYRPGYS
;
A
#
# COMPACT_ATOMS: atom_id res chain seq x y z
N MET A 1 -17.33 -15.03 0.27
CA MET A 1 -16.66 -16.11 -0.52
C MET A 1 -17.19 -17.45 -0.01
N LYS A 2 -17.69 -18.36 -0.87
CA LYS A 2 -18.26 -19.65 -0.44
C LYS A 2 -17.32 -20.87 -0.71
N SER A 3 -16.24 -20.68 -1.47
CA SER A 3 -15.20 -21.68 -1.74
C SER A 3 -13.93 -21.01 -2.31
N GLY A 4 -12.82 -21.76 -2.39
CA GLY A 4 -11.61 -21.31 -3.10
C GLY A 4 -11.81 -21.21 -4.62
N ASN A 5 -10.98 -20.41 -5.31
CA ASN A 5 -11.08 -20.17 -6.75
C ASN A 5 -9.79 -20.60 -7.47
N ALA A 6 -9.89 -21.45 -8.49
CA ALA A 6 -8.78 -21.91 -9.32
C ALA A 6 -8.18 -20.83 -10.24
N ASP A 7 -8.88 -19.70 -10.43
CA ASP A 7 -8.38 -18.53 -11.17
C ASP A 7 -7.06 -17.96 -10.61
N ILE A 8 -6.70 -18.34 -9.37
CA ILE A 8 -5.45 -17.95 -8.73
C ILE A 8 -4.21 -18.29 -9.55
N TYR A 9 -4.23 -19.40 -10.30
CA TYR A 9 -3.10 -19.79 -11.17
C TYR A 9 -2.95 -18.89 -12.40
N ARG A 10 -3.90 -17.98 -12.64
CA ARG A 10 -3.84 -16.99 -13.72
C ARG A 10 -3.58 -15.59 -13.18
N ASN A 11 -4.33 -15.19 -12.15
CA ASN A 11 -4.25 -13.82 -11.62
C ASN A 11 -3.19 -13.64 -10.54
N GLU A 12 -2.80 -14.72 -9.87
CA GLU A 12 -1.77 -14.73 -8.82
C GLU A 12 -2.03 -13.70 -7.72
N ILE A 13 -3.30 -13.36 -7.46
CA ILE A 13 -3.68 -12.42 -6.40
C ILE A 13 -3.50 -13.11 -5.04
N PRO A 14 -2.62 -12.64 -4.14
CA PRO A 14 -2.43 -13.24 -2.83
C PRO A 14 -3.74 -13.38 -2.05
N GLY A 15 -3.92 -14.48 -1.32
CA GLY A 15 -5.21 -14.80 -0.66
C GLY A 15 -5.73 -13.69 0.25
N GLY A 16 -4.87 -13.09 1.08
CA GLY A 16 -5.24 -11.94 1.92
C GLY A 16 -5.57 -10.67 1.14
N GLN A 17 -4.99 -10.50 -0.05
CA GLN A 17 -5.33 -9.39 -0.94
C GLN A 17 -6.66 -9.62 -1.65
N TYR A 18 -6.98 -10.84 -2.07
CA TYR A 18 -8.16 -11.12 -2.90
C TYR A 18 -9.45 -10.58 -2.29
N THR A 19 -9.69 -10.90 -1.01
CA THR A 19 -10.89 -10.43 -0.30
C THR A 19 -10.89 -8.91 -0.12
N ASN A 20 -9.72 -8.31 0.18
CA ASN A 20 -9.59 -6.86 0.32
C ASN A 20 -9.81 -6.14 -1.01
N LEU A 21 -9.25 -6.64 -2.11
CA LEU A 21 -9.40 -6.09 -3.45
C LEU A 21 -10.86 -6.17 -3.92
N GLN A 22 -11.54 -7.27 -3.58
CA GLN A 22 -12.97 -7.41 -3.82
C GLN A 22 -13.77 -6.32 -3.09
N PHE A 23 -13.54 -6.14 -1.78
CA PHE A 23 -14.22 -5.08 -1.01
C PHE A 23 -13.90 -3.67 -1.53
N GLN A 24 -12.63 -3.38 -1.88
CA GLN A 24 -12.23 -2.11 -2.47
C GLN A 24 -12.94 -1.84 -3.79
N SER A 25 -13.03 -2.85 -4.67
CA SER A 25 -13.75 -2.75 -5.94
C SER A 25 -15.23 -2.43 -5.71
N PHE A 26 -15.88 -3.04 -4.70
CA PHE A 26 -17.24 -2.68 -4.32
C PHE A 26 -17.36 -1.22 -3.85
N SER A 27 -16.44 -0.75 -3.00
CA SER A 27 -16.43 0.64 -2.51
C SER A 27 -16.24 1.67 -3.63
N LEU A 28 -15.54 1.31 -4.71
CA LEU A 28 -15.35 2.17 -5.89
C LEU A 28 -16.49 2.06 -6.92
N GLY A 29 -17.55 1.29 -6.65
CA GLY A 29 -18.63 1.05 -7.59
C GLY A 29 -18.28 0.07 -8.73
N LEU A 30 -17.15 -0.62 -8.64
CA LEU A 30 -16.65 -1.62 -9.58
C LEU A 30 -17.05 -3.05 -9.18
N GLY A 31 -17.98 -3.22 -8.23
CA GLY A 31 -18.37 -4.52 -7.70
C GLY A 31 -18.87 -5.52 -8.75
N SER A 32 -19.65 -5.04 -9.71
CA SER A 32 -20.11 -5.83 -10.86
C SER A 32 -19.01 -6.12 -11.88
N GLN A 33 -17.89 -5.39 -11.80
CA GLN A 33 -16.75 -5.45 -12.72
C GLN A 33 -15.53 -6.16 -12.11
N PHE A 34 -15.74 -6.95 -11.04
CA PHE A 34 -14.62 -7.58 -10.34
C PHE A 34 -13.87 -8.60 -11.22
N GLU A 35 -14.55 -9.22 -12.18
CA GLU A 35 -13.91 -10.11 -13.16
C GLU A 35 -12.96 -9.34 -14.09
N GLU A 36 -13.35 -8.13 -14.49
CA GLU A 36 -12.51 -7.19 -15.24
C GLU A 36 -11.32 -6.73 -14.41
N VAL A 37 -11.52 -6.47 -13.11
CA VAL A 37 -10.41 -6.14 -12.19
C VAL A 37 -9.39 -7.28 -12.11
N LYS A 38 -9.84 -8.54 -12.05
CA LYS A 38 -8.92 -9.70 -12.07
C LYS A 38 -8.14 -9.81 -13.38
N LYS A 39 -8.76 -9.50 -14.52
CA LYS A 39 -8.07 -9.49 -15.83
C LYS A 39 -7.06 -8.34 -15.91
N ALA A 40 -7.48 -7.14 -15.52
CA ALA A 40 -6.61 -5.97 -15.44
C ALA A 40 -5.45 -6.17 -14.45
N TYR A 41 -5.62 -6.99 -13.41
CA TYR A 41 -4.54 -7.33 -12.48
C TYR A 41 -3.41 -8.11 -13.15
N VAL A 42 -3.73 -9.01 -14.08
CA VAL A 42 -2.72 -9.72 -14.89
C VAL A 42 -2.01 -8.75 -15.81
N GLU A 43 -2.76 -7.90 -16.52
CA GLU A 43 -2.19 -6.88 -17.41
C GLU A 43 -1.31 -5.89 -16.63
N ALA A 44 -1.77 -5.43 -15.47
CA ALA A 44 -1.01 -4.56 -14.58
C ALA A 44 0.30 -5.20 -14.10
N ASN A 45 0.29 -6.51 -13.78
CA ASN A 45 1.51 -7.22 -13.42
C ASN A 45 2.53 -7.21 -14.57
N GLN A 46 2.06 -7.44 -15.80
CA GLN A 46 2.93 -7.41 -16.98
C GLN A 46 3.46 -6.00 -17.26
N LEU A 47 2.62 -4.97 -17.16
CA LEU A 47 3.02 -3.56 -17.27
C LEU A 47 4.07 -3.17 -16.22
N LEU A 48 4.07 -3.80 -15.05
CA LEU A 48 5.03 -3.53 -13.97
C LEU A 48 6.30 -4.38 -14.08
N GLY A 49 6.43 -5.23 -15.10
CA GLY A 49 7.61 -6.06 -15.35
C GLY A 49 7.55 -7.46 -14.76
N ASP A 50 6.34 -8.04 -14.65
CA ASP A 50 6.09 -9.39 -14.12
C ASP A 50 6.70 -9.64 -12.74
N ILE A 51 6.28 -8.83 -11.78
CA ILE A 51 6.89 -8.79 -10.44
C ILE A 51 6.34 -9.88 -9.52
N ILE A 52 7.11 -10.19 -8.48
CA ILE A 52 6.63 -10.98 -7.35
C ILE A 52 5.61 -10.14 -6.56
N LYS A 53 4.41 -10.70 -6.35
CA LYS A 53 3.26 -10.00 -5.76
C LYS A 53 3.07 -10.40 -4.30
N VAL A 54 3.60 -9.59 -3.40
CA VAL A 54 3.39 -9.68 -1.94
C VAL A 54 3.31 -8.27 -1.38
N THR A 55 2.84 -8.06 -0.15
CA THR A 55 2.87 -6.71 0.44
C THR A 55 4.32 -6.19 0.46
N PRO A 56 4.63 -4.99 -0.08
CA PRO A 56 3.70 -3.98 -0.63
C PRO A 56 3.44 -4.05 -2.15
N SER A 57 4.23 -4.78 -2.96
CA SER A 57 4.11 -4.83 -4.42
C SER A 57 2.74 -5.30 -4.93
N SER A 58 2.11 -6.25 -4.24
CA SER A 58 0.79 -6.75 -4.63
C SER A 58 -0.28 -5.65 -4.59
N LYS A 59 -0.18 -4.71 -3.64
CA LYS A 59 -1.03 -3.52 -3.56
C LYS A 59 -0.83 -2.62 -4.77
N VAL A 60 0.42 -2.41 -5.21
CA VAL A 60 0.74 -1.60 -6.39
C VAL A 60 0.04 -2.16 -7.64
N VAL A 61 0.13 -3.48 -7.86
CA VAL A 61 -0.57 -4.15 -8.97
C VAL A 61 -2.09 -3.97 -8.86
N GLY A 62 -2.64 -4.11 -7.65
CA GLY A 62 -4.07 -3.95 -7.40
C GLY A 62 -4.59 -2.53 -7.61
N ASP A 63 -3.81 -1.52 -7.24
CA ASP A 63 -4.15 -0.11 -7.44
C ASP A 63 -4.11 0.24 -8.95
N LEU A 64 -3.10 -0.25 -9.68
CA LEU A 64 -3.02 -0.09 -11.14
C LEU A 64 -4.17 -0.78 -11.87
N ALA A 65 -4.53 -2.00 -11.47
CA ALA A 65 -5.65 -2.74 -12.05
C ALA A 65 -6.98 -2.01 -11.88
N GLN A 66 -7.25 -1.50 -10.66
CA GLN A 66 -8.45 -0.70 -10.39
C GLN A 66 -8.45 0.59 -11.20
N PHE A 67 -7.30 1.26 -11.30
CA PHE A 67 -7.13 2.46 -12.13
C PHE A 67 -7.44 2.18 -13.60
N MET A 68 -6.94 1.08 -14.16
CA MET A 68 -7.20 0.67 -15.54
C MET A 68 -8.69 0.44 -15.78
N VAL A 69 -9.36 -0.32 -14.93
CA VAL A 69 -10.81 -0.60 -15.07
C VAL A 69 -11.64 0.67 -14.92
N GLN A 70 -11.35 1.50 -13.92
CA GLN A 70 -12.08 2.75 -13.68
C GLN A 70 -11.99 3.71 -14.89
N ASN A 71 -10.81 3.77 -15.54
CA ASN A 71 -10.57 4.63 -16.68
C ASN A 71 -10.81 3.94 -18.04
N LYS A 72 -11.27 2.69 -18.04
CA LYS A 72 -11.50 1.87 -19.23
C LYS A 72 -10.26 1.78 -20.14
N LEU A 73 -9.10 1.59 -19.52
CA LEU A 73 -7.80 1.48 -20.20
C LEU A 73 -7.41 0.00 -20.31
N ASN A 74 -6.89 -0.38 -21.48
CA ASN A 74 -6.12 -1.60 -21.65
C ASN A 74 -4.62 -1.34 -21.48
N ALA A 75 -3.80 -2.39 -21.40
CA ALA A 75 -2.36 -2.27 -21.21
C ALA A 75 -1.67 -1.35 -22.24
N GLN A 76 -1.97 -1.52 -23.53
CA GLN A 76 -1.38 -0.71 -24.60
C GLN A 76 -1.70 0.78 -24.43
N GLN A 77 -2.94 1.12 -24.10
CA GLN A 77 -3.34 2.51 -23.85
C GLN A 77 -2.66 3.12 -22.64
N VAL A 78 -2.35 2.31 -21.61
CA VAL A 78 -1.55 2.76 -20.46
C VAL A 78 -0.15 3.13 -20.92
N GLU A 79 0.52 2.29 -21.71
CA GLU A 79 1.88 2.54 -22.20
C GLU A 79 1.95 3.74 -23.15
N GLU A 80 0.99 3.85 -24.06
CA GLU A 80 0.91 4.93 -25.05
C GLU A 80 0.72 6.29 -24.36
N ARG A 81 -0.19 6.36 -23.37
CA ARG A 81 -0.65 7.61 -22.74
C ARG A 81 -0.07 7.85 -21.34
N ALA A 82 0.94 7.11 -20.92
CA ALA A 82 1.48 7.19 -19.55
C ALA A 82 1.96 8.60 -19.16
N ASP A 83 2.35 9.42 -20.11
CA ASP A 83 2.74 10.82 -19.92
C ASP A 83 1.57 11.75 -19.56
N GLU A 84 0.34 11.39 -19.91
CA GLU A 84 -0.89 12.17 -19.63
C GLU A 84 -1.67 11.64 -18.43
N LEU A 85 -1.48 10.36 -18.08
CA LEU A 85 -2.25 9.68 -17.05
C LEU A 85 -1.77 10.06 -15.63
N SER A 86 -2.76 10.28 -14.75
CA SER A 86 -2.53 10.49 -13.31
C SER A 86 -2.56 9.16 -12.57
N PHE A 87 -1.42 8.46 -12.55
CA PHE A 87 -1.31 7.15 -11.89
C PHE A 87 -1.55 7.22 -10.38
N PRO A 88 -2.01 6.12 -9.75
CA PRO A 88 -2.05 5.99 -8.30
C PRO A 88 -0.66 6.25 -7.68
N LYS A 89 -0.64 6.91 -6.52
CA LYS A 89 0.60 7.25 -5.81
C LYS A 89 1.52 6.04 -5.60
N SER A 90 0.94 4.88 -5.25
CA SER A 90 1.67 3.62 -5.04
C SER A 90 2.42 3.14 -6.29
N VAL A 91 1.86 3.36 -7.48
CA VAL A 91 2.48 3.03 -8.77
C VAL A 91 3.63 3.98 -9.08
N VAL A 92 3.44 5.27 -8.84
CA VAL A 92 4.50 6.28 -9.02
C VAL A 92 5.67 5.99 -8.07
N GLU A 93 5.40 5.78 -6.78
CA GLU A 93 6.40 5.46 -5.76
C GLU A 93 7.13 4.14 -6.06
N PHE A 94 6.43 3.13 -6.61
CA PHE A 94 7.05 1.92 -7.11
C PHE A 94 8.08 2.21 -8.20
N PHE A 95 7.69 2.95 -9.25
CA PHE A 95 8.61 3.30 -10.34
C PHE A 95 9.75 4.25 -9.92
N GLN A 96 9.54 5.04 -8.87
CA GLN A 96 10.57 5.81 -8.20
C GLN A 96 11.53 4.93 -7.37
N GLY A 97 11.22 3.65 -7.12
CA GLY A 97 12.09 2.73 -6.38
C GLY A 97 11.91 2.74 -4.86
N PHE A 98 10.86 3.35 -4.31
CA PHE A 98 10.64 3.43 -2.86
C PHE A 98 10.51 2.06 -2.17
N ILE A 99 10.09 1.03 -2.91
CA ILE A 99 9.98 -0.34 -2.41
C ILE A 99 11.09 -1.27 -2.93
N GLY A 100 12.17 -0.68 -3.46
CA GLY A 100 13.31 -1.39 -4.03
C GLY A 100 13.24 -1.54 -5.55
N GLN A 101 14.10 -2.42 -6.08
CA GLN A 101 14.27 -2.66 -7.51
C GLN A 101 13.71 -4.06 -7.87
N PRO A 102 12.84 -4.17 -8.88
CA PRO A 102 12.39 -5.48 -9.36
C PRO A 102 13.54 -6.23 -10.06
N TYR A 103 13.49 -7.56 -10.01
CA TYR A 103 14.39 -8.38 -10.80
C TYR A 103 14.19 -8.10 -12.30
N GLY A 104 15.28 -7.92 -13.05
CA GLY A 104 15.23 -7.50 -14.45
C GLY A 104 15.11 -5.98 -14.66
N GLY A 105 14.95 -5.20 -13.58
CA GLY A 105 14.79 -3.76 -13.64
C GLY A 105 13.36 -3.34 -13.98
N PHE A 106 13.12 -2.04 -13.97
CA PHE A 106 11.81 -1.50 -14.31
C PHE A 106 11.58 -1.49 -15.82
N PRO A 107 10.32 -1.69 -16.28
CA PRO A 107 9.98 -1.62 -17.69
C PRO A 107 10.10 -0.19 -18.22
N GLU A 108 11.06 0.01 -19.13
CA GLU A 108 11.18 1.20 -19.96
C GLU A 108 10.52 0.96 -21.33
N PRO A 109 9.87 1.97 -21.95
CA PRO A 109 9.89 3.39 -21.59
C PRO A 109 8.82 3.81 -20.55
N LEU A 110 8.02 2.87 -20.04
CA LEU A 110 6.88 3.17 -19.17
C LEU A 110 7.32 3.90 -17.89
N ARG A 111 8.33 3.39 -17.19
CA ARG A 111 8.87 4.03 -15.98
C ARG A 111 9.20 5.50 -16.20
N SER A 112 9.97 5.80 -17.25
CA SER A 112 10.36 7.19 -17.56
C SER A 112 9.14 8.10 -17.77
N LYS A 113 8.10 7.61 -18.44
CA LYS A 113 6.85 8.38 -18.66
C LYS A 113 6.06 8.61 -17.37
N VAL A 114 6.07 7.65 -16.44
CA VAL A 114 5.34 7.76 -15.16
C VAL A 114 6.08 8.66 -14.16
N VAL A 115 7.39 8.47 -14.01
CA VAL A 115 8.23 9.21 -13.04
C VAL A 115 8.47 10.64 -13.51
N LYS A 116 8.60 10.86 -14.82
CA LYS A 116 8.86 12.17 -15.43
C LYS A 116 10.12 12.82 -14.84
N GLN A 117 9.95 13.88 -14.05
CA GLN A 117 11.04 14.62 -13.40
C GLN A 117 11.10 14.38 -11.88
N LEU A 118 10.30 13.44 -11.37
CA LEU A 118 10.31 13.11 -9.95
C LEU A 118 11.61 12.39 -9.56
N PRO A 119 12.10 12.57 -8.32
CA PRO A 119 13.30 11.90 -7.86
C PRO A 119 13.10 10.37 -7.88
N ALA A 120 14.06 9.65 -8.44
CA ALA A 120 14.12 8.20 -8.40
C ALA A 120 15.25 7.76 -7.47
N ILE A 121 15.00 6.69 -6.72
CA ILE A 121 15.93 6.03 -5.84
C ILE A 121 16.58 4.90 -6.64
N ASP A 122 17.91 4.91 -6.68
CA ASP A 122 18.71 3.78 -7.13
C ASP A 122 19.23 3.01 -5.91
N GLY A 123 19.27 1.69 -6.01
CA GLY A 123 19.68 0.82 -4.90
C GLY A 123 18.66 0.72 -3.75
N ARG A 124 19.15 0.67 -2.51
CA ARG A 124 18.35 0.35 -1.32
C ARG A 124 17.77 1.64 -0.69
N PRO A 125 16.44 1.83 -0.63
CA PRO A 125 15.83 3.06 -0.11
C PRO A 125 16.26 3.45 1.30
N GLY A 126 16.41 2.47 2.20
CA GLY A 126 16.84 2.69 3.58
C GLY A 126 18.31 3.06 3.77
N GLU A 127 19.10 3.14 2.69
CA GLU A 127 20.51 3.55 2.77
C GLU A 127 20.66 5.07 2.83
N THR A 128 19.77 5.82 2.18
CA THR A 128 19.82 7.28 2.12
C THR A 128 18.92 7.95 3.16
N LEU A 129 18.11 7.18 3.90
CA LEU A 129 17.23 7.74 4.93
C LEU A 129 18.04 8.11 6.18
N PRO A 130 17.87 9.33 6.73
CA PRO A 130 18.52 9.69 7.98
C PRO A 130 18.00 8.80 9.12
N PRO A 131 18.85 8.50 10.13
CA PRO A 131 18.41 7.77 11.31
C PRO A 131 17.33 8.57 12.05
N LEU A 132 16.32 7.87 12.56
CA LEU A 132 15.29 8.47 13.40
C LEU A 132 15.85 8.73 14.80
N ASP A 133 15.61 9.93 15.33
CA ASP A 133 15.93 10.28 16.72
C ASP A 133 14.80 9.84 17.66
N PHE A 134 15.02 8.72 18.34
CA PHE A 134 14.04 8.13 19.26
C PHE A 134 13.87 8.95 20.55
N ASP A 135 14.91 9.64 21.01
CA ASP A 135 14.86 10.44 22.23
C ASP A 135 14.04 11.72 22.00
N ALA A 136 14.23 12.35 20.84
CA ALA A 136 13.41 13.48 20.41
C ALA A 136 11.95 13.07 20.26
N LEU A 137 11.67 11.93 19.61
CA LEU A 137 10.30 11.42 19.45
C LEU A 137 9.66 11.09 20.80
N SER A 138 10.39 10.47 21.72
CA SER A 138 9.89 10.17 23.07
C SER A 138 9.53 11.45 23.84
N THR A 139 10.35 12.49 23.72
CA THR A 139 10.10 13.80 24.33
C THR A 139 8.83 14.43 23.76
N GLU A 140 8.69 14.46 22.42
CA GLU A 140 7.50 14.99 21.74
C GLU A 140 6.22 14.28 22.19
N LEU A 141 6.25 12.94 22.25
CA LEU A 141 5.08 12.16 22.66
C LEU A 141 4.72 12.40 24.13
N THR A 142 5.72 12.56 25.00
CA THR A 142 5.51 12.85 26.42
C THR A 142 4.86 14.22 26.62
N GLU A 143 5.31 15.23 25.86
CA GLU A 143 4.72 16.57 25.86
C GLU A 143 3.27 16.55 25.34
N LYS A 144 3.01 15.77 24.29
CA LYS A 144 1.71 15.71 23.63
C LYS A 144 0.67 14.89 24.40
N HIS A 145 1.05 13.73 24.91
CA HIS A 145 0.13 12.73 25.46
C HIS A 145 0.25 12.51 26.97
N GLY A 146 1.30 13.03 27.61
CA GLY A 146 1.54 12.94 29.05
C GLY A 146 2.61 11.92 29.45
N THR A 147 2.72 11.68 30.76
CA THR A 147 3.95 11.16 31.41
C THR A 147 4.25 9.67 31.25
N PHE A 148 3.35 8.87 30.66
CA PHE A 148 3.54 7.43 30.51
C PHE A 148 3.64 7.06 29.03
N ILE A 149 4.74 7.44 28.40
CA ILE A 149 5.15 6.96 27.07
C ILE A 149 6.22 5.89 27.27
N SER A 150 5.95 4.69 26.79
CA SER A 150 6.90 3.58 26.80
C SER A 150 7.67 3.50 25.48
N ASP A 151 8.78 2.76 25.46
CA ASP A 151 9.52 2.47 24.21
C ASP A 151 8.62 1.83 23.14
N VAL A 152 7.63 1.04 23.56
CA VAL A 152 6.64 0.43 22.64
C VAL A 152 5.75 1.50 22.01
N ASP A 153 5.39 2.55 22.76
CA ASP A 153 4.62 3.69 22.24
C ASP A 153 5.45 4.51 21.26
N VAL A 154 6.73 4.74 21.58
CA VAL A 154 7.68 5.40 20.67
C VAL A 154 7.80 4.63 19.35
N MET A 155 7.98 3.31 19.41
CA MET A 155 8.02 2.46 18.21
C MET A 155 6.70 2.45 17.45
N SER A 156 5.57 2.44 18.15
CA SER A 156 4.24 2.49 17.54
C SER A 156 4.01 3.80 16.80
N SER A 157 4.43 4.93 17.40
CA SER A 157 4.40 6.24 16.76
C SER A 157 5.38 6.33 15.59
N ALA A 158 6.59 5.79 15.72
CA ALA A 158 7.58 5.78 14.64
C ALA A 158 7.07 5.05 13.38
N LEU A 159 6.31 3.97 13.56
CA LEU A 159 5.72 3.20 12.46
C LEU A 159 4.41 3.80 11.94
N TYR A 160 3.57 4.31 12.85
CA TYR A 160 2.23 4.81 12.53
C TYR A 160 1.87 6.10 13.32
N PRO A 161 2.51 7.26 13.02
CA PRO A 161 2.43 8.45 13.88
C PRO A 161 1.00 8.92 14.12
N LYS A 162 0.21 9.04 13.05
CA LYS A 162 -1.18 9.48 13.13
C LYS A 162 -2.09 8.46 13.83
N VAL A 163 -1.91 7.17 13.55
CA VAL A 163 -2.75 6.12 14.14
C VAL A 163 -2.48 6.03 15.65
N PHE A 164 -1.22 6.16 16.05
CA PHE A 164 -0.85 6.24 17.45
C PHE A 164 -1.45 7.48 18.13
N ASP A 165 -1.33 8.66 17.51
CA ASP A 165 -1.92 9.90 18.02
C ASP A 165 -3.44 9.78 18.23
N ASP A 166 -4.16 9.30 17.22
CA ASP A 166 -5.60 9.04 17.30
C ASP A 166 -5.93 8.05 18.44
N PHE A 167 -5.14 6.98 18.58
CA PHE A 167 -5.30 5.98 19.64
C PHE A 167 -5.01 6.54 21.04
N ALA A 168 -3.95 7.33 21.20
CA ALA A 168 -3.58 7.94 22.46
C ALA A 168 -4.62 8.97 22.91
N ASN A 169 -5.15 9.77 21.99
CA ASN A 169 -6.25 10.71 22.24
C ASN A 169 -7.53 9.96 22.64
N PHE A 170 -7.86 8.87 21.94
CA PHE A 170 -8.99 8.01 22.29
C PHE A 170 -8.84 7.42 23.71
N ARG A 171 -7.66 6.91 24.08
CA ARG A 171 -7.41 6.41 25.44
C ARG A 171 -7.50 7.50 26.51
N LYS A 172 -7.13 8.73 26.19
CA LYS A 172 -7.27 9.88 27.10
C LYS A 172 -8.73 10.24 27.34
N GLU A 173 -9.56 10.17 26.30
CA GLU A 173 -10.99 10.49 26.37
C GLU A 173 -11.82 9.37 27.02
N TYR A 174 -11.55 8.10 26.67
CA TYR A 174 -12.40 6.96 27.04
C TYR A 174 -11.76 5.99 28.05
N GLY A 175 -10.50 6.21 28.44
CA GLY A 175 -9.75 5.30 29.29
C GLY A 175 -9.34 3.99 28.60
N LEU A 176 -8.91 3.00 29.39
CA LEU A 176 -8.74 1.64 28.89
C LEU A 176 -10.13 1.03 28.66
N TRP A 177 -10.45 0.68 27.41
CA TRP A 177 -11.53 -0.25 27.10
C TRP A 177 -11.16 -1.65 27.62
N ILE A 178 -11.15 -1.81 28.93
CA ILE A 178 -11.21 -3.13 29.53
C ILE A 178 -12.65 -3.58 29.29
N ALA A 179 -12.85 -4.41 28.28
CA ALA A 179 -14.06 -5.21 28.21
C ALA A 179 -14.15 -5.95 29.55
N TYR A 180 -15.06 -5.49 30.41
CA TYR A 180 -15.38 -6.15 31.67
C TYR A 180 -15.65 -7.62 31.33
N ARG A 181 -14.73 -8.52 31.72
CA ARG A 181 -14.97 -9.97 31.71
C ARG A 181 -15.45 -10.31 33.13
N PRO A 182 -16.77 -10.40 33.38
CA PRO A 182 -17.23 -10.94 34.65
C PRO A 182 -16.86 -12.42 34.69
N GLY A 183 -16.16 -12.86 35.73
CA GLY A 183 -16.07 -14.30 36.03
C GLY A 183 -14.70 -14.92 36.25
N TYR A 184 -13.72 -14.21 36.81
CA TYR A 184 -12.64 -14.89 37.54
C TYR A 184 -12.49 -14.26 38.93
N SER A 185 -13.22 -14.85 39.88
CA SER A 185 -13.02 -14.79 41.33
C SER A 185 -13.34 -16.16 41.89
#